data_AF-A0AA37XII2-F1
#
_entry.id   AF-A0AA37XII2-F1
#
_cell.length_a   1.000
_cell.length_b   1.000
_cell.length_c   1.000
_cell.angle_alpha   90.00
_cell.angle_beta   90.00
_cell.angle_gamma   90.00
#
_symmetry.space_group_name_H-M   'P 1'
#
loop_
_entity.id
_entity.type
_entity.pdbx_description
1 polymer ?
#
loop_
_entity_poly.entity_id
_entity_poly.type
_entity_poly.pdbx_seq_one_letter_code
_entity_poly.pdbx_strand_id
1 'polypeptide(L)'
;MKAKRWDKIATTILYIIAAFLVLVLAFLLVYILARGIPHISWEFLTQPARSYQEGGGIGIQLFNSLYLLLITMIISLPISLGSGIYLSEYAKKIG
;
A
#
# COMPACT_ATOMS: atom_id res chain seq x y z
N MET A 1 28.25 21.90 -22.23
CA MET A 1 27.61 20.79 -22.98
C MET A 1 27.81 19.39 -22.37
N LYS A 2 28.87 19.10 -21.60
CA LYS A 2 29.08 17.79 -20.94
C LYS A 2 28.10 17.49 -19.79
N ALA A 3 27.83 18.47 -18.92
CA ALA A 3 26.94 18.28 -17.75
C ALA A 3 25.52 17.82 -18.14
N LYS A 4 24.94 18.38 -19.22
CA LYS A 4 23.60 18.02 -19.71
C LYS A 4 23.50 16.60 -20.27
N ARG A 5 24.63 15.99 -20.69
CA ARG A 5 24.69 14.58 -21.10
C ARG A 5 24.78 13.65 -19.89
N TRP A 6 25.58 14.01 -18.88
CA TRP A 6 25.70 13.24 -17.63
C TRP A 6 24.40 13.20 -16.84
N ASP A 7 23.70 14.32 -16.76
CA ASP A 7 22.38 14.41 -16.13
C ASP A 7 21.33 13.55 -16.84
N LYS A 8 21.33 13.56 -18.18
CA LYS A 8 20.44 12.71 -18.99
C LYS A 8 20.75 11.23 -18.80
N ILE A 9 22.03 10.84 -18.72
CA ILE A 9 22.44 9.46 -18.46
C ILE A 9 22.00 9.02 -17.06
N ALA A 10 22.25 9.84 -16.04
CA ALA A 10 21.84 9.54 -14.66
C ALA A 10 20.32 9.36 -14.55
N THR A 11 19.55 10.26 -15.17
CA THR A 11 18.09 10.19 -15.19
C THR A 11 17.61 8.94 -15.94
N THR A 12 18.18 8.61 -17.11
CA THR A 12 17.83 7.39 -17.83
C THR A 12 18.12 6.12 -17.01
N ILE A 13 19.24 6.06 -16.29
CA ILE A 13 19.57 4.94 -15.41
C ILE A 13 18.55 4.81 -14.27
N LEU A 14 18.18 5.92 -13.62
CA LEU A 14 17.17 5.92 -12.57
C LEU A 14 15.80 5.44 -13.09
N TYR A 15 15.41 5.88 -14.30
CA TYR A 15 14.19 5.41 -14.94
C TYR A 15 14.22 3.92 -15.27
N ILE A 16 15.36 3.38 -15.72
CA ILE A 16 15.51 1.95 -16.00
C ILE A 16 15.37 1.14 -14.70
N ILE A 17 16.01 1.59 -13.61
CA ILE A 17 15.92 0.93 -12.31
C ILE A 17 14.49 0.99 -11.78
N ALA A 18 13.83 2.15 -11.84
CA ALA A 18 12.45 2.31 -11.43
C ALA A 18 11.50 1.44 -12.28
N ALA A 19 11.68 1.41 -13.60
CA ALA A 19 10.90 0.56 -14.50
C ALA A 19 11.10 -0.92 -14.19
N PHE A 20 12.33 -1.34 -13.88
CA PHE A 20 12.63 -2.70 -13.45
C PHE A 20 11.91 -3.07 -12.14
N LEU A 21 11.94 -2.19 -11.13
CA LEU A 21 11.22 -2.41 -9.87
C LEU A 21 9.72 -2.53 -10.08
N VAL A 22 9.13 -1.62 -10.87
CA VAL A 22 7.71 -1.67 -11.21
C VAL A 22 7.37 -2.95 -11.96
N LEU A 23 8.21 -3.37 -12.90
CA LEU A 23 8.02 -4.61 -13.67
C LEU A 23 8.04 -5.84 -12.75
N VAL A 24 8.98 -5.92 -11.81
CA VAL A 24 9.05 -7.01 -10.83
C VAL A 24 7.81 -7.03 -9.94
N LEU A 25 7.38 -5.87 -9.43
CA LEU A 25 6.15 -5.77 -8.62
C LEU A 25 4.91 -6.18 -9.41
N ALA A 26 4.78 -5.71 -10.66
CA ALA A 26 3.68 -6.07 -11.54
C ALA A 26 3.66 -7.57 -11.84
N PHE A 27 4.82 -8.16 -12.14
CA PHE A 27 4.94 -9.59 -12.37
C PHE A 27 4.54 -10.40 -11.13
N LEU A 28 5.02 -10.01 -9.94
CA LEU A 28 4.67 -10.67 -8.68
C LEU A 28 3.16 -10.59 -8.41
N LEU A 29 2.58 -9.40 -8.60
CA LEU A 29 1.15 -9.19 -8.41
C LEU A 29 0.33 -10.06 -9.37
N VAL A 30 0.68 -10.08 -10.67
CA VAL A 30 0.03 -10.93 -11.67
C VAL A 30 0.18 -12.41 -11.31
N TYR A 31 1.36 -12.85 -10.87
CA TYR A 31 1.60 -14.23 -10.47
C TYR A 31 0.73 -14.64 -9.26
N ILE A 32 0.68 -13.80 -8.23
CA ILE A 32 -0.16 -14.01 -7.04
C ILE A 32 -1.63 -14.06 -7.43
N LEU A 33 -2.11 -13.14 -8.27
CA LEU A 33 -3.50 -13.13 -8.72
C LEU A 33 -3.84 -14.34 -9.59
N ALA A 34 -3.00 -14.68 -10.57
CA ALA A 34 -3.26 -15.82 -11.46
C ALA A 34 -3.34 -17.15 -10.70
N ARG A 35 -2.51 -17.31 -9.67
CA ARG A 35 -2.51 -18.53 -8.83
C ARG A 35 -3.53 -18.47 -7.69
N GLY A 36 -3.84 -17.28 -7.19
CA GLY A 36 -4.72 -17.03 -6.05
C GLY A 36 -6.20 -16.97 -6.42
N ILE A 37 -6.57 -16.31 -7.52
CA ILE A 37 -7.97 -16.13 -7.96
C ILE A 37 -8.74 -17.47 -8.04
N PRO A 38 -8.19 -18.56 -8.63
CA PRO A 38 -8.88 -19.84 -8.68
C PRO A 38 -9.19 -20.46 -7.32
N HIS A 39 -8.48 -20.06 -6.27
CA HIS A 39 -8.63 -20.55 -4.90
C HIS A 39 -9.48 -19.61 -4.02
N ILE A 40 -9.98 -18.49 -4.56
CA ILE A 40 -10.88 -17.58 -3.83
C ILE A 40 -12.26 -18.22 -3.76
N SER A 41 -12.60 -18.75 -2.59
CA SER A 41 -13.95 -19.20 -2.26
C SER A 41 -14.56 -18.32 -1.16
N TRP A 42 -15.89 -18.31 -1.06
CA TRP A 42 -16.59 -17.62 0.04
C TRP A 42 -16.18 -18.17 1.41
N GLU A 43 -15.90 -19.48 1.46
CA GLU A 43 -15.36 -20.15 2.64
C GLU A 43 -13.94 -19.66 2.97
N PHE A 44 -13.07 -19.46 1.99
CA PHE A 44 -11.74 -18.90 2.20
C PHE A 44 -11.79 -17.47 2.75
N LEU A 45 -12.78 -16.67 2.35
CA LEU A 45 -12.92 -15.28 2.83
C LEU A 45 -13.51 -15.16 4.23
N THR A 46 -14.32 -16.14 4.67
CA THR A 46 -15.08 -16.03 5.93
C THR A 46 -14.60 -16.97 7.02
N GLN A 47 -14.00 -18.11 6.67
CA GLN A 47 -13.53 -19.08 7.65
C GLN A 47 -12.24 -18.60 8.35
N PRO A 48 -12.05 -18.99 9.61
CA PRO A 48 -10.78 -18.77 10.30
C PRO A 48 -9.65 -19.58 9.67
N ALA A 49 -8.42 -19.08 9.79
CA ALA A 49 -7.23 -19.81 9.40
C ALA A 49 -7.11 -21.08 10.27
N ARG A 50 -7.02 -22.25 9.65
CA ARG A 50 -6.77 -23.52 10.35
C ARG A 50 -5.26 -23.74 10.43
N SER A 51 -4.70 -23.74 11.64
CA SER A 51 -3.25 -23.86 11.85
C SER A 51 -2.63 -25.22 11.48
N TYR A 52 -3.45 -26.26 11.20
CA TYR A 52 -2.98 -27.64 11.04
C TYR A 52 -3.32 -28.28 9.67
N GLN A 53 -4.02 -27.56 8.79
CA GLN A 53 -4.37 -28.05 7.45
C GLN A 53 -4.11 -26.97 6.40
N GLU A 54 -3.50 -27.35 5.27
CA GLU A 54 -3.45 -26.51 4.08
C GLU A 54 -4.90 -26.28 3.61
N GLY A 55 -5.35 -25.02 3.61
CA GLY A 55 -6.73 -24.63 3.24
C GLY A 55 -7.55 -23.91 4.30
N GLY A 56 -6.92 -23.24 5.27
CA GLY A 56 -7.61 -22.29 6.16
C GLY A 56 -8.03 -21.00 5.45
N GLY A 57 -9.10 -20.35 5.91
CA GLY A 57 -9.53 -19.04 5.40
C GLY A 57 -8.76 -17.87 5.99
N ILE A 58 -8.93 -16.68 5.41
CA ILE A 58 -8.29 -15.41 5.81
C ILE A 58 -9.27 -14.43 6.50
N GLY A 59 -10.48 -14.88 6.82
CA GLY A 59 -11.55 -13.98 7.27
C GLY A 59 -11.24 -13.21 8.55
N ILE A 60 -10.62 -13.88 9.54
CA ILE A 60 -10.23 -13.23 10.79
C ILE A 60 -9.14 -12.18 10.55
N GLN A 61 -8.17 -12.45 9.68
CA GLN A 61 -7.13 -11.49 9.33
C GLN A 61 -7.70 -10.28 8.58
N LEU A 62 -8.61 -10.50 7.62
CA LEU A 62 -9.30 -9.41 6.91
C LEU A 62 -10.10 -8.54 7.88
N PHE A 63 -10.85 -9.15 8.80
CA PHE A 63 -11.59 -8.43 9.82
C PHE A 63 -10.66 -7.62 10.72
N ASN A 64 -9.55 -8.20 11.19
CA ASN A 64 -8.57 -7.50 12.01
C ASN A 64 -7.95 -6.28 11.29
N SER A 65 -7.60 -6.42 10.00
CA SER A 65 -7.08 -5.31 9.21
C SER A 65 -8.10 -4.17 9.09
N LEU A 66 -9.37 -4.48 8.80
CA LEU A 66 -10.43 -3.47 8.71
C LEU A 66 -10.73 -2.85 10.07
N TYR A 67 -10.78 -3.65 11.13
CA TYR A 67 -11.00 -3.20 12.49
C TYR A 67 -9.93 -2.19 12.93
N LEU A 68 -8.65 -2.51 12.71
CA LEU A 68 -7.53 -1.61 13.00
C LEU A 68 -7.60 -0.34 12.14
N LEU A 69 -7.90 -0.47 10.85
CA LEU A 69 -8.08 0.69 9.96
C LEU A 69 -9.16 1.64 10.49
N LEU A 70 -10.32 1.10 10.91
CA LEU A 70 -11.41 1.93 11.41
C LEU A 70 -11.04 2.65 12.71
N ILE A 71 -10.42 1.95 13.66
CA ILE A 71 -9.97 2.55 14.92
C ILE A 71 -8.95 3.65 14.65
N THR A 72 -7.94 3.36 13.83
CA THR A 72 -6.91 4.34 13.49
C THR A 72 -7.51 5.55 12.80
N MET A 73 -8.46 5.36 11.89
CA MET A 73 -9.17 6.44 11.21
C MET A 73 -9.99 7.31 12.17
N ILE A 74 -10.72 6.72 13.12
CA ILE A 74 -11.51 7.48 14.12
C ILE A 74 -10.62 8.40 14.95
N ILE A 75 -9.39 7.97 15.27
CA ILE A 75 -8.45 8.78 16.05
C ILE A 75 -7.69 9.76 15.14
N SER A 76 -7.23 9.31 13.98
CA SER A 76 -6.37 10.10 13.11
C SER A 76 -7.13 11.20 12.38
N LEU A 77 -8.40 10.99 12.00
CA LEU A 77 -9.21 11.98 11.30
C LEU A 77 -9.38 13.28 12.09
N PRO A 78 -9.88 13.29 13.34
CA PRO A 78 -10.05 14.53 14.09
C PRO A 78 -8.71 15.23 14.35
N ILE A 79 -7.63 14.48 14.61
CA ILE A 79 -6.30 15.04 14.80
C ILE A 79 -5.77 15.66 13.49
N SER A 80 -5.93 14.97 12.36
CA SER A 80 -5.47 15.44 11.04
C SER A 80 -6.25 16.68 10.60
N LEU A 81 -7.57 16.68 10.80
CA LEU A 81 -8.42 17.84 10.52
C LEU A 81 -8.07 19.02 11.43
N GLY A 82 -7.91 18.78 12.74
CA GLY A 82 -7.52 19.81 13.70
C GLY A 82 -6.14 20.41 13.38
N SER A 83 -5.16 19.58 13.03
CA SER A 83 -3.84 20.02 12.60
C SER A 83 -3.89 20.80 11.28
N GLY A 84 -4.69 20.34 10.31
CA GLY A 84 -4.87 21.03 9.02
C GLY A 84 -5.52 22.40 9.16
N ILE A 85 -6.58 22.49 9.98
CA ILE A 85 -7.24 23.77 10.32
C ILE A 85 -6.26 24.68 11.05
N TYR A 86 -5.53 24.16 12.05
CA TYR A 86 -4.55 24.94 12.79
C TYR A 86 -3.46 25.52 11.87
N LEU A 87 -2.91 24.71 10.97
CA LEU A 87 -1.93 25.16 9.99
C LEU A 87 -2.51 26.23 9.06
N SER A 88 -3.74 26.03 8.56
CA SER A 88 -4.39 26.97 7.64
C SER A 88 -4.64 28.35 8.28
N GLU A 89 -5.13 28.36 9.53
CA GLU A 89 -5.53 29.58 10.22
C GLU A 89 -4.38 30.27 10.96
N TYR A 90 -3.47 29.49 11.58
CA TYR A 90 -2.47 30.04 12.49
C TYR A 90 -1.05 30.06 11.92
N ALA A 91 -0.69 29.17 10.99
CA ALA A 91 0.67 29.17 10.44
C ALA A 91 0.94 30.30 9.43
N LYS A 92 -0.11 30.86 8.81
CA LYS A 92 0.00 32.08 7.98
C LYS A 92 0.41 33.33 8.77
N LYS A 93 0.32 33.33 10.11
CA LYS A 93 0.76 34.46 10.95
C LYS A 93 2.26 34.44 11.29
N ILE A 94 3.02 33.45 10.80
CA ILE A 94 4.45 33.28 11.11
C ILE A 94 5.34 33.61 9.88
N GLY A 95 4.87 34.50 9.00
CA GLY A 95 5.60 35.03 7.84
C GLY A 95 5.25 36.48 7.58
#